data_AF-A0A9X4MHS4-F1
#
_entry.id   AF-A0A9X4MHS4-F1
#
_cell.length_a   1.000
_cell.length_b   1.000
_cell.length_c   1.000
_cell.angle_alpha   90.00
_cell.angle_beta   90.00
_cell.angle_gamma   90.00
#
_symmetry.space_group_name_H-M   'P 1'
#
loop_
_entity.id
_entity.type
_entity.pdbx_description
1 polymer ?
#
loop_
_entity_poly.entity_id
_entity_poly.type
_entity_poly.pdbx_seq_one_letter_code
_entity_poly.pdbx_strand_id
1 'polypeptide(L)'
;MTQTAHADGYGLRAIDLGLGAGTPVLAPANVTVIATCNAGNNHRAIKLKADDGTFYSLIHVYSTNIQKGQRFQQGERIGTVASDKPWNKCAKSTGIHLHFGSSSPVVDNVNIRSVRLNTVIQSSN
;
A
#
# COMPACT_ATOMS: atom_id res chain seq x y z
N MET A 1 -11.12 -14.99 -5.97
CA MET A 1 -11.63 -13.61 -6.06
C MET A 1 -10.75 -12.86 -7.05
N THR A 2 -11.35 -12.28 -8.10
CA THR A 2 -10.64 -11.40 -9.05
C THR A 2 -10.72 -9.96 -8.54
N GLN A 3 -9.59 -9.30 -8.38
CA GLN A 3 -9.56 -7.86 -8.11
C GLN A 3 -9.21 -7.10 -9.38
N THR A 4 -9.93 -6.00 -9.61
CA THR A 4 -9.58 -5.02 -10.62
C THR A 4 -8.78 -3.91 -9.96
N ALA A 5 -7.71 -3.45 -10.62
CA ALA A 5 -6.98 -2.29 -10.14
C ALA A 5 -7.93 -1.09 -10.02
N HIS A 6 -7.90 -0.40 -8.87
CA HIS A 6 -8.81 0.69 -8.57
C HIS A 6 -8.05 1.93 -8.11
N ALA A 7 -8.73 3.09 -8.11
CA ALA A 7 -8.11 4.33 -7.69
C ALA A 7 -7.97 4.38 -6.17
N ASP A 8 -6.81 4.79 -5.70
CA ASP A 8 -6.64 5.21 -4.32
C ASP A 8 -6.99 6.70 -4.15
N GLY A 9 -7.21 7.15 -2.91
CA GLY A 9 -7.44 8.57 -2.62
C GLY A 9 -6.26 9.51 -2.98
N TYR A 10 -5.18 8.98 -3.55
CA TYR A 10 -3.97 9.68 -3.98
C TYR A 10 -3.79 9.73 -5.50
N GLY A 11 -4.74 9.21 -6.28
CA GLY A 11 -4.73 9.20 -7.74
C GLY A 11 -3.85 8.10 -8.37
N LEU A 12 -3.43 7.10 -7.61
CA LEU A 12 -2.69 5.94 -8.10
C LEU A 12 -3.64 4.78 -8.41
N ARG A 13 -3.17 3.86 -9.26
CA ARG A 13 -3.83 2.56 -9.43
C ARG A 13 -3.31 1.63 -8.35
N ALA A 14 -4.22 0.90 -7.72
CA ALA A 14 -3.93 0.08 -6.57
C ALA A 14 -4.57 -1.31 -6.66
N ILE A 15 -4.00 -2.22 -5.89
CA ILE A 15 -4.49 -3.58 -5.64
C ILE A 15 -4.60 -3.79 -4.13
N ASP A 16 -5.55 -4.62 -3.70
CA ASP A 16 -5.62 -5.06 -2.32
C ASP A 16 -4.92 -6.40 -2.16
N LEU A 17 -4.09 -6.52 -1.15
CA LEU A 17 -3.41 -7.75 -0.78
C LEU A 17 -4.04 -8.26 0.51
N GLY A 18 -4.72 -9.41 0.44
CA GLY A 18 -5.38 -10.06 1.57
C GLY A 18 -4.39 -10.62 2.58
N LEU A 19 -3.75 -9.72 3.33
CA LEU A 19 -2.75 -10.02 4.35
C LEU A 19 -3.37 -9.95 5.75
N GLY A 20 -2.90 -10.80 6.65
CA GLY A 20 -3.34 -10.79 8.05
C GLY A 20 -2.89 -9.52 8.79
N ALA A 21 -3.63 -9.11 9.81
CA ALA A 21 -3.21 -8.01 10.67
C ALA A 21 -1.86 -8.29 11.32
N GLY A 22 -1.04 -7.24 11.49
CA GLY A 22 0.32 -7.38 12.04
C GLY A 22 1.37 -7.82 11.02
N THR A 23 0.99 -8.24 9.81
CA THR A 23 1.94 -8.54 8.73
C THR A 23 2.84 -7.31 8.48
N PRO A 24 4.18 -7.46 8.46
CA PRO A 24 5.08 -6.34 8.20
C PRO A 24 4.80 -5.68 6.85
N VAL A 25 4.78 -4.35 6.84
CA VAL A 25 4.70 -3.55 5.62
C VAL A 25 6.04 -2.85 5.42
N LEU A 26 6.73 -3.21 4.35
CA LEU A 26 8.08 -2.75 4.02
C LEU A 26 8.03 -1.67 2.94
N ALA A 27 9.03 -0.80 2.91
CA ALA A 27 9.21 0.17 1.85
C ALA A 27 9.54 -0.55 0.52
N PRO A 28 8.79 -0.28 -0.57
CA PRO A 28 8.99 -0.97 -1.85
C PRO A 28 10.27 -0.54 -2.57
N ALA A 29 10.79 0.64 -2.24
CA ALA A 29 11.98 1.25 -2.78
C ALA A 29 12.59 2.20 -1.74
N ASN A 30 13.72 2.84 -2.06
CA ASN A 30 14.17 4.01 -1.33
C ASN A 30 13.16 5.15 -1.54
N VAL A 31 12.50 5.57 -0.46
CA VAL A 31 11.31 6.43 -0.54
C VAL A 31 11.32 7.53 0.50
N THR A 32 10.65 8.62 0.18
CA THR A 32 10.32 9.72 1.09
C THR A 32 8.80 9.80 1.27
N VAL A 33 8.33 9.95 2.51
CA VAL A 33 6.93 10.18 2.84
C VAL A 33 6.53 11.59 2.38
N ILE A 34 5.60 11.69 1.43
CA ILE A 34 5.14 12.97 0.91
C ILE A 34 3.76 13.38 1.44
N ALA A 35 2.96 12.43 1.89
CA ALA A 35 1.70 12.67 2.58
C ALA A 35 1.34 11.50 3.50
N THR A 36 0.62 11.77 4.58
CA THR A 36 -0.01 10.73 5.39
C THR A 36 -1.33 11.25 5.98
N CYS A 37 -2.31 10.37 6.13
CA CYS A 37 -3.60 10.63 6.76
C CYS A 37 -3.82 9.58 7.84
N ASN A 38 -4.19 10.00 9.06
CA ASN A 38 -4.54 9.10 10.15
C ASN A 38 -6.07 8.93 10.21
N ALA A 39 -6.53 7.70 9.99
CA ALA A 39 -7.94 7.33 10.04
C ALA A 39 -8.43 6.99 11.46
N GLY A 40 -7.61 7.22 12.50
CA GLY A 40 -7.85 6.81 13.89
C GLY A 40 -6.97 5.61 14.27
N ASN A 41 -6.68 5.42 15.56
CA ASN A 41 -5.88 4.28 16.07
C ASN A 41 -4.54 4.02 15.36
N ASN A 42 -3.90 5.07 14.82
CA ASN A 42 -2.69 4.96 14.01
C ASN A 42 -2.86 4.15 12.72
N HIS A 43 -4.08 4.02 12.23
CA HIS A 43 -4.41 3.51 10.91
C HIS A 43 -4.07 4.56 9.86
N ARG A 44 -3.06 4.31 9.03
CA ARG A 44 -2.49 5.27 8.11
C ARG A 44 -2.84 4.94 6.66
N ALA A 45 -3.19 5.99 5.92
CA ALA A 45 -2.95 6.09 4.50
C ALA A 45 -1.65 6.87 4.29
N ILE A 46 -0.72 6.35 3.49
CA ILE A 46 0.62 6.89 3.33
C ILE A 46 0.91 7.02 1.84
N LYS A 47 1.35 8.20 1.41
CA LYS A 47 1.86 8.42 0.06
C LYS A 47 3.36 8.61 0.11
N LEU A 48 4.06 7.91 -0.77
CA LEU A 48 5.51 7.83 -0.85
C LEU A 48 5.97 8.29 -2.25
N LYS A 49 7.16 8.88 -2.31
CA LYS A 49 7.88 9.14 -3.56
C LYS A 49 9.23 8.44 -3.50
N ALA A 50 9.52 7.59 -4.49
CA ALA A 50 10.82 6.97 -4.64
C ALA A 50 11.82 7.89 -5.35
N ASP A 51 13.10 7.56 -5.21
CA ASP A 51 14.20 8.32 -5.80
C ASP A 51 14.16 8.34 -7.34
N ASP A 52 13.63 7.28 -7.95
CA ASP A 52 13.40 7.17 -9.40
C ASP A 52 12.19 7.99 -9.90
N GLY A 53 11.48 8.66 -9.00
CA GLY A 53 10.28 9.44 -9.30
C GLY A 53 8.97 8.65 -9.23
N THR A 54 9.00 7.34 -9.00
CA THR A 54 7.81 6.52 -8.84
C THR A 54 7.06 6.90 -7.57
N PHE A 55 5.73 7.02 -7.65
CA PHE A 55 4.88 7.22 -6.48
C PHE A 55 4.28 5.91 -6.04
N TYR A 56 4.23 5.71 -4.72
CA TYR A 56 3.56 4.58 -4.09
C TYR A 56 2.53 5.08 -3.07
N SER A 57 1.54 4.25 -2.80
CA SER A 57 0.68 4.40 -1.63
C SER A 57 0.60 3.09 -0.86
N LEU A 58 0.56 3.24 0.46
CA LEU A 58 0.34 2.15 1.40
C LEU A 58 -0.81 2.58 2.30
N ILE A 59 -1.96 1.91 2.19
CA ILE A 59 -3.17 2.21 2.95
C ILE A 59 -3.56 0.98 3.78
N HIS A 60 -4.22 1.22 4.91
CA HIS A 60 -4.49 0.23 5.95
C HIS A 60 -3.22 -0.25 6.66
N VAL A 61 -2.29 0.70 6.90
CA VAL A 61 -1.04 0.46 7.63
C VAL A 61 -1.16 1.01 9.05
N TYR A 62 -0.97 0.18 10.06
CA TYR A 62 -0.72 0.65 11.42
C TYR A 62 0.71 1.20 11.52
N SER A 63 0.85 2.49 11.86
CA SER A 63 2.13 3.13 12.14
C SER A 63 1.97 4.33 13.06
N THR A 64 2.76 4.36 14.14
CA THR A 64 2.65 5.35 15.22
C THR A 64 3.38 6.65 14.91
N ASN A 65 4.55 6.57 14.29
CA ASN A 65 5.48 7.70 14.15
C ASN A 65 5.75 8.08 12.69
N ILE A 66 4.73 7.98 11.81
CA ILE A 66 4.90 8.37 10.42
C ILE A 66 4.54 9.84 10.17
N GLN A 67 5.41 10.56 9.47
CA GLN A 67 5.27 11.97 9.16
C GLN A 67 5.90 12.31 7.80
N LYS A 68 5.39 13.37 7.17
CA LYS A 68 5.92 13.89 5.91
C LYS A 68 7.40 14.26 6.07
N GLY A 69 8.21 13.92 5.06
CA GLY A 69 9.65 14.17 5.02
C GLY A 69 10.51 13.02 5.56
N GLN A 70 9.93 12.04 6.26
CA GLN A 70 10.66 10.82 6.63
C GLN A 70 11.09 10.04 5.41
N ARG A 71 12.25 9.39 5.52
CA ARG A 71 12.86 8.58 4.47
C ARG A 71 13.01 7.15 4.96
N PHE A 72 12.76 6.19 4.07
CA PHE A 72 12.93 4.77 4.31
C PHE A 72 13.76 4.17 3.18
N GLN A 73 14.65 3.24 3.53
CA GLN A 73 15.36 2.42 2.55
C GLN A 73 14.47 1.28 2.04
N GLN A 74 14.73 0.79 0.84
CA GLN A 74 14.03 -0.39 0.33
C GLN A 74 14.12 -1.55 1.33
N GLY A 75 12.99 -2.19 1.63
CA GLY A 75 12.91 -3.28 2.60
C GLY A 75 12.83 -2.83 4.07
N GLU A 76 13.00 -1.54 4.37
CA GLU A 76 12.82 -1.01 5.71
C GLU A 76 11.35 -1.05 6.14
N ARG A 77 11.09 -1.36 7.40
CA ARG A 77 9.72 -1.49 7.91
C ARG A 77 9.10 -0.12 8.16
N ILE A 78 7.97 0.13 7.50
CA ILE A 78 7.16 1.34 7.67
C ILE A 78 6.10 1.14 8.77
N GLY A 79 5.59 -0.10 8.89
CA GLY A 79 4.54 -0.43 9.85
C GLY A 79 4.08 -1.87 9.71
N THR A 80 2.80 -2.10 9.98
CA THR A 80 2.13 -3.39 9.78
C THR A 80 0.76 -3.21 9.16
N VAL A 81 0.18 -4.27 8.62
CA VAL A 81 -1.24 -4.28 8.25
C VAL A 81 -2.09 -3.99 9.49
N ALA A 82 -2.98 -3.01 9.39
CA ALA A 82 -3.86 -2.59 10.48
C ALA A 82 -4.94 -3.64 10.77
N SER A 83 -5.34 -3.78 12.03
CA SER A 83 -6.35 -4.73 12.46
C SER A 83 -7.79 -4.19 12.42
N ASP A 84 -7.94 -2.87 12.33
CA ASP A 84 -9.23 -2.17 12.39
C ASP A 84 -9.72 -1.74 11.00
N LYS A 85 -11.02 -1.41 10.94
CA LYS A 85 -11.75 -1.16 9.69
C LYS A 85 -12.41 0.23 9.72
N PRO A 86 -11.64 1.33 9.64
CA PRO A 86 -12.19 2.66 9.70
C PRO A 86 -13.08 2.94 8.49
N TRP A 87 -14.00 3.88 8.66
CA TRP A 87 -14.88 4.39 7.60
C TRP A 87 -14.90 5.91 7.61
N ASN A 88 -13.84 6.54 7.09
CA ASN A 88 -13.74 7.99 7.02
C ASN A 88 -12.99 8.46 5.75
N LYS A 89 -12.72 9.76 5.65
CA LYS A 89 -12.07 10.36 4.49
C LYS A 89 -10.61 9.93 4.28
N CYS A 90 -9.90 9.51 5.33
CA CYS A 90 -8.52 9.05 5.23
C CYS A 90 -8.45 7.62 4.71
N ALA A 91 -9.35 6.75 5.18
CA ALA A 91 -9.42 5.36 4.78
C ALA A 91 -10.83 4.81 5.00
N LYS A 92 -11.29 3.96 4.06
CA LYS A 92 -12.47 3.13 4.19
C LYS A 92 -12.05 1.69 3.97
N SER A 93 -12.30 0.82 4.95
CA SER A 93 -11.89 -0.57 4.88
C SER A 93 -13.08 -1.49 5.13
N THR A 94 -13.26 -2.49 4.28
CA THR A 94 -14.29 -3.53 4.45
C THR A 94 -13.74 -4.79 5.11
N GLY A 95 -12.43 -4.94 5.18
CA GLY A 95 -11.74 -6.13 5.69
C GLY A 95 -10.26 -5.86 5.96
N ILE A 96 -9.58 -6.79 6.61
CA ILE A 96 -8.15 -6.66 6.90
C ILE A 96 -7.37 -6.99 5.63
N HIS A 97 -6.63 -6.01 5.10
CA HIS A 97 -5.80 -6.13 3.91
C HIS A 97 -4.78 -4.98 3.85
N LEU A 98 -3.80 -5.07 2.95
CA LEU A 98 -2.96 -3.94 2.54
C LEU A 98 -3.48 -3.42 1.21
N HIS A 99 -3.75 -2.12 1.11
CA HIS A 99 -4.05 -1.48 -0.15
C HIS A 99 -2.78 -0.81 -0.69
N PHE A 100 -2.29 -1.31 -1.83
CA PHE A 100 -1.00 -0.96 -2.42
C PHE A 100 -1.20 -0.27 -3.77
N GLY A 101 -0.87 1.01 -3.86
CA GLY A 101 -0.91 1.80 -5.09
C GLY A 101 0.46 2.09 -5.67
N SER A 102 0.56 2.17 -7.00
CA SER A 102 1.78 2.59 -7.71
C SER A 102 1.47 3.41 -8.97
N SER A 103 2.29 4.42 -9.26
CA SER A 103 2.27 5.11 -10.55
C SER A 103 2.93 4.30 -11.67
N SER A 104 3.88 3.42 -11.31
CA SER A 104 4.59 2.51 -12.22
C SER A 104 4.35 1.06 -11.78
N PRO A 105 3.27 0.41 -12.23
CA PRO A 105 2.95 -0.96 -11.85
C PRO A 105 3.73 -1.96 -12.73
N VAL A 106 5.01 -1.72 -12.94
CA VAL A 106 5.90 -2.65 -13.64
C VAL A 106 6.65 -3.45 -12.58
N VAL A 107 6.50 -4.77 -12.59
CA VAL A 107 7.26 -5.71 -11.75
C VAL A 107 7.96 -6.67 -12.69
N ASP A 108 9.29 -6.81 -12.60
CA ASP A 108 10.11 -7.65 -13.47
C ASP A 108 9.84 -7.44 -14.97
N ASN A 109 9.77 -6.18 -15.41
CA ASN A 109 9.38 -5.77 -16.78
C ASN A 109 7.96 -6.18 -17.22
N VAL A 110 7.16 -6.77 -16.34
CA VAL A 110 5.74 -7.04 -16.57
C VAL A 110 4.94 -5.84 -16.13
N ASN A 111 4.30 -5.17 -17.09
CA ASN A 111 3.33 -4.13 -16.78
C ASN A 111 2.04 -4.77 -16.25
N ILE A 112 1.81 -4.68 -14.95
CA ILE A 112 0.63 -5.25 -14.29
C ILE A 112 -0.66 -4.59 -14.81
N ARG A 113 -0.61 -3.43 -15.50
CA ARG A 113 -1.77 -2.83 -16.18
C ARG A 113 -2.33 -3.70 -17.31
N SER A 114 -1.52 -4.52 -17.95
CA SER A 114 -1.94 -5.37 -19.07
C SER A 114 -2.24 -6.81 -18.66
N VAL A 115 -2.06 -7.15 -17.38
CA VAL A 115 -2.32 -8.51 -16.89
C VAL A 115 -3.81 -8.64 -16.57
N ARG A 116 -4.56 -9.33 -17.43
CA ARG A 116 -5.87 -9.87 -17.06
C ARG A 116 -5.65 -11.14 -16.25
N LEU A 117 -5.70 -11.03 -14.92
CA LEU A 117 -5.57 -12.17 -14.02
C LEU A 117 -6.87 -12.98 -13.98
N ASN A 118 -7.03 -13.94 -14.88
CA ASN A 118 -7.90 -15.12 -14.67
C ASN A 118 -7.15 -16.26 -13.97
N THR A 119 -5.87 -16.06 -13.67
CA THR A 119 -4.98 -17.06 -13.06
C THR A 119 -5.15 -17.06 -11.55
N VAL A 120 -5.46 -18.22 -10.98
CA VAL A 120 -5.42 -18.46 -9.53
C VAL A 120 -3.94 -18.42 -9.11
N ILE A 121 -3.57 -17.43 -8.30
CA ILE A 121 -2.25 -17.40 -7.66
C ILE A 121 -2.35 -18.32 -6.44
N GLN A 122 -1.78 -19.52 -6.53
CA GLN A 122 -1.54 -20.38 -5.38
C GLN A 122 -0.12 -20.14 -4.90
N SER A 123 0.04 -19.73 -3.65
CA SER A 123 1.33 -19.84 -2.97
C SER A 123 1.51 -21.29 -2.53
N SER A 124 2.60 -21.92 -2.95
CA SER A 124 3.05 -23.18 -2.36
C SER A 124 3.50 -22.92 -0.92
N ASN A 125 3.02 -23.75 0.02
CA ASN A 125 3.47 -23.81 1.41
C ASN A 125 4.94 -24.20 1.51
#